data_AF-A0A7C4PSE5-F1
#
_entry.id   AF-A0A7C4PSE5-F1
#
_cell.length_a   1.000
_cell.length_b   1.000
_cell.length_c   1.000
_cell.angle_alpha   90.00
_cell.angle_beta   90.00
_cell.angle_gamma   90.00
#
_symmetry.space_group_name_H-M   'P 1'
#
loop_
_entity.id
_entity.type
_entity.pdbx_description
1 polymer ?
#
loop_
_entity_poly.entity_id
_entity_poly.type
_entity_poly.pdbx_seq_one_letter_code
_entity_poly.pdbx_strand_id
1 'polypeptide(L)'
;MALAAPALEASGFPLTRAAALARLPAMKETQNEEPSHRAVERLPFQAMVTYRLEGQEYGNLAADVSENGIFIRTFLPPPVGTRLELSVRLPPEMGGFQVEIEGLVARVVEDPDPRQNGMGVQFTAIHATDAKAVRALVARIFRFDVLRRSQPATMDEEPTEPGAPRR
;
A
#
# COMPACT_ATOMS: atom_id res chain seq x y z
N MET A 1 47.34 -33.68 25.97
CA MET A 1 47.28 -32.62 27.00
C MET A 1 46.90 -31.33 26.31
N ALA A 2 45.88 -30.67 26.85
CA ALA A 2 45.24 -29.46 26.35
C ALA A 2 45.88 -28.19 26.92
N LEU A 3 45.69 -27.07 26.22
CA LEU A 3 45.29 -25.70 26.67
C LEU A 3 45.88 -24.70 25.64
N ALA A 4 45.09 -24.09 24.76
CA ALA A 4 44.09 -23.03 24.98
C ALA A 4 44.71 -21.75 25.57
N ALA A 5 44.84 -20.73 24.71
CA ALA A 5 45.24 -19.37 25.04
C ALA A 5 44.02 -18.53 25.50
N PRO A 6 44.15 -17.60 26.46
CA PRO A 6 43.07 -16.70 26.82
C PRO A 6 43.18 -15.33 26.13
N ALA A 7 42.00 -14.79 25.82
CA ALA A 7 41.75 -13.43 25.34
C ALA A 7 41.86 -12.40 26.47
N LEU A 8 42.24 -11.17 26.10
CA LEU A 8 42.32 -10.02 26.99
C LEU A 8 41.19 -9.02 26.64
N GLU A 9 40.28 -8.81 27.59
CA GLU A 9 39.28 -7.76 27.55
C GLU A 9 39.88 -6.40 27.92
N ALA A 10 39.37 -5.33 27.29
CA ALA A 10 39.45 -3.99 27.86
C ALA A 10 38.34 -3.08 27.33
N SER A 11 37.64 -2.48 28.28
CA SER A 11 37.26 -1.04 28.35
C SER A 11 35.76 -0.75 28.43
N GLY A 12 35.35 -0.36 29.64
CA GLY A 12 34.27 0.58 29.88
C GLY A 12 34.82 1.72 30.74
N PHE A 13 34.54 2.98 30.39
CA PHE A 13 34.61 4.14 31.28
C PHE A 13 33.56 5.20 30.85
N PRO A 14 33.06 6.03 31.78
CA PRO A 14 31.72 6.61 31.76
C PRO A 14 31.65 8.07 31.29
N LEU A 15 30.44 8.52 30.96
CA LEU A 15 30.10 9.91 30.60
C LEU A 15 29.38 10.64 31.75
N THR A 16 29.96 11.74 32.22
CA THR A 16 29.31 12.89 32.92
C THR A 16 30.35 14.03 32.95
N ARG A 17 30.07 15.35 32.89
CA ARG A 17 28.90 16.22 32.72
C ARG A 17 29.46 17.67 32.67
N ALA A 18 29.02 18.55 31.76
CA ALA A 18 29.01 20.04 31.94
C ALA A 18 28.34 20.74 30.73
N ALA A 19 27.16 21.34 30.93
CA ALA A 19 26.90 22.81 30.94
C ALA A 19 26.60 23.39 29.52
N ALA A 20 25.33 23.55 29.11
CA ALA A 20 24.39 24.66 29.38
C ALA A 20 24.64 25.94 28.55
N LEU A 21 23.70 26.22 27.63
CA LEU A 21 23.16 27.53 27.17
C LEU A 21 22.98 27.63 25.63
N ALA A 22 21.73 27.55 25.16
CA ALA A 22 21.15 28.47 24.18
C ALA A 22 19.69 28.08 23.92
N ARG A 23 18.76 28.92 24.38
CA ARG A 23 17.35 28.89 24.01
C ARG A 23 17.19 29.42 22.58
N LEU A 24 16.71 28.59 21.67
CA LEU A 24 16.01 28.98 20.44
C LEU A 24 14.83 28.01 20.29
N PRO A 25 13.57 28.48 20.15
CA PRO A 25 12.50 27.58 19.74
C PRO A 25 12.75 27.21 18.28
N ALA A 26 13.10 25.95 18.02
CA ALA A 26 13.10 25.41 16.67
C ALA A 26 11.66 25.52 16.15
N MET A 27 11.47 26.44 15.19
CA MET A 27 10.28 26.50 14.37
C MET A 27 10.02 25.10 13.84
N LYS A 28 8.88 24.54 14.24
CA LYS A 28 8.39 23.27 13.74
C LYS A 28 8.11 23.49 12.26
N GLU A 29 9.08 23.10 11.45
CA GLU A 29 9.03 23.07 10.01
C GLU A 29 7.70 22.44 9.63
N THR A 30 6.80 23.27 9.12
CA THR A 30 5.50 22.87 8.63
C THR A 30 5.80 21.99 7.43
N GLN A 31 5.90 20.68 7.69
CA GLN A 31 5.92 19.69 6.64
C GLN A 31 4.64 19.92 5.86
N ASN A 32 4.83 20.38 4.62
CA ASN A 32 3.84 20.43 3.57
C ASN A 32 2.93 19.20 3.69
N GLU A 33 1.72 19.40 4.20
CA GLU A 33 0.64 18.45 3.98
C GLU A 33 0.29 18.58 2.50
N GLU A 34 1.03 17.86 1.66
CA GLU A 34 0.62 17.64 0.29
C GLU A 34 -0.82 17.08 0.33
N PRO A 35 -1.72 17.63 -0.52
CA PRO A 35 -3.13 17.36 -0.42
C PRO A 35 -3.35 15.85 -0.43
N SER A 36 -3.91 15.34 0.66
CA SER A 36 -4.31 13.94 0.84
C SER A 36 -4.99 13.47 -0.45
N HIS A 37 -4.26 12.67 -1.23
CA HIS A 37 -4.79 12.02 -2.40
C HIS A 37 -6.00 11.22 -1.91
N ARG A 38 -7.20 11.73 -2.25
CA ARG A 38 -8.51 11.17 -1.91
C ARG A 38 -8.40 9.66 -1.78
N ALA A 39 -8.53 9.15 -0.55
CA ALA A 39 -8.32 7.74 -0.24
C ALA A 39 -9.21 6.90 -1.17
N VAL A 40 -8.60 6.26 -2.16
CA VAL A 40 -9.31 5.36 -3.08
C VAL A 40 -9.82 4.21 -2.23
N GLU A 41 -11.11 3.90 -2.37
CA GLU A 41 -11.75 2.82 -1.65
C GLU A 41 -10.99 1.50 -1.88
N ARG A 42 -10.65 0.82 -0.79
CA ARG A 42 -9.95 -0.48 -0.80
C ARG A 42 -10.96 -1.56 -0.47
N LEU A 43 -11.09 -2.51 -1.38
CA LEU A 43 -11.97 -3.66 -1.23
C LEU A 43 -11.15 -4.84 -0.68
N PRO A 44 -11.66 -5.57 0.32
CA PRO A 44 -11.06 -6.83 0.76
C PRO A 44 -10.89 -7.78 -0.43
N PHE A 45 -9.70 -8.32 -0.59
CA PHE A 45 -9.36 -9.16 -1.74
C PHE A 45 -8.43 -10.28 -1.32
N GLN A 46 -9.03 -11.43 -0.98
CA GLN A 46 -8.31 -12.63 -0.59
C GLN A 46 -8.07 -13.52 -1.80
N ALA A 47 -7.02 -13.22 -2.55
CA ALA A 47 -6.60 -14.03 -3.68
C ALA A 47 -5.12 -14.37 -3.59
N MET A 48 -4.75 -15.51 -4.17
CA MET A 48 -3.37 -15.89 -4.36
C MET A 48 -2.76 -15.01 -5.45
N VAL A 49 -1.67 -14.32 -5.11
CA VAL A 49 -0.88 -13.51 -6.04
C VAL A 49 0.49 -14.15 -6.16
N THR A 50 0.88 -14.45 -7.39
CA THR A 50 2.26 -14.82 -7.69
C THR A 50 2.99 -13.59 -8.19
N TYR A 51 4.23 -13.36 -7.75
CA TYR A 51 5.06 -12.30 -8.32
C TYR A 51 6.47 -12.78 -8.62
N ARG A 52 7.08 -12.19 -9.65
CA ARG A 52 8.47 -12.44 -10.01
C ARG A 52 9.39 -11.35 -9.48
N LEU A 53 10.48 -11.78 -8.85
CA LEU A 53 11.57 -10.94 -8.39
C LEU A 53 12.89 -11.66 -8.68
N GLU A 54 13.80 -11.01 -9.42
CA GLU A 54 15.12 -11.55 -9.76
C GLU A 54 15.08 -12.97 -10.37
N GLY A 55 14.05 -13.25 -11.18
CA GLY A 55 13.85 -14.56 -11.83
C GLY A 55 13.25 -15.64 -10.92
N GLN A 56 12.96 -15.33 -9.66
CA GLN A 56 12.26 -16.23 -8.73
C GLN A 56 10.79 -15.86 -8.61
N GLU A 57 9.93 -16.88 -8.48
CA GLU A 57 8.49 -16.71 -8.27
C GLU A 57 8.12 -16.89 -6.80
N TYR A 58 7.27 -15.99 -6.29
CA TYR A 58 6.80 -16.00 -4.91
C TYR A 58 5.28 -15.97 -4.90
N GLY A 59 4.65 -16.91 -4.19
CA GLY A 59 3.20 -16.95 -4.00
C GLY A 59 2.80 -16.39 -2.64
N ASN A 60 2.03 -15.30 -2.63
CA ASN A 60 1.57 -14.62 -1.42
C ASN A 60 0.12 -14.16 -1.49
N LEU A 61 -0.56 -14.08 -0.34
CA LEU A 61 -1.96 -13.67 -0.28
C LEU A 61 -2.08 -12.15 -0.38
N ALA A 62 -2.98 -11.68 -1.24
CA ALA A 62 -3.47 -10.32 -1.15
C ALA A 62 -4.39 -10.14 0.07
N ALA A 63 -4.37 -8.95 0.66
CA ALA A 63 -5.31 -8.56 1.71
C ALA A 63 -6.42 -7.65 1.18
N ASP A 64 -6.03 -6.66 0.38
CA ASP A 64 -6.93 -5.68 -0.21
C ASP A 64 -6.45 -5.24 -1.59
N VAL A 65 -7.40 -4.73 -2.39
CA VAL A 65 -7.16 -4.16 -3.71
C VAL A 65 -7.93 -2.86 -3.86
N SER A 66 -7.36 -1.93 -4.62
CA SER A 66 -7.96 -0.68 -5.05
C SER A 66 -7.77 -0.52 -6.56
N GLU A 67 -8.36 0.52 -7.14
CA GLU A 67 -8.16 0.86 -8.55
C GLU A 67 -6.67 1.03 -8.92
N ASN A 68 -5.85 1.53 -7.99
CA ASN A 68 -4.46 1.90 -8.27
C ASN A 68 -3.42 0.89 -7.76
N GLY A 69 -3.83 -0.14 -7.03
CA GLY A 69 -2.86 -1.04 -6.43
C GLY A 69 -3.43 -2.09 -5.50
N ILE A 70 -2.57 -2.99 -5.06
CA ILE A 70 -2.88 -4.16 -4.23
C ILE A 70 -1.95 -4.21 -3.01
N PHE A 71 -2.45 -4.70 -1.89
CA PHE A 71 -1.62 -5.02 -0.73
C PHE A 71 -1.39 -6.53 -0.65
N ILE A 72 -0.12 -6.94 -0.65
CA ILE A 72 0.31 -8.34 -0.63
C ILE A 72 1.01 -8.60 0.70
N ARG A 73 0.53 -9.60 1.44
CA ARG A 73 1.14 -10.04 2.69
C ARG A 73 2.41 -10.81 2.40
N THR A 74 3.52 -10.41 3.00
CA THR A 74 4.81 -11.08 2.85
C THR A 74 5.70 -10.73 4.03
N PHE A 75 6.52 -11.69 4.46
CA PHE A 75 7.47 -11.49 5.56
C PHE A 75 8.73 -10.75 5.14
N LEU A 76 9.07 -10.80 3.85
CA LEU A 76 10.28 -10.23 3.29
C LEU A 76 9.93 -9.40 2.05
N PRO A 77 9.29 -8.23 2.25
CA PRO A 77 8.95 -7.35 1.15
C PRO A 77 10.23 -6.75 0.53
N PRO A 78 10.34 -6.72 -0.81
CA PRO A 78 11.39 -5.95 -1.48
C PRO A 78 11.27 -4.45 -1.20
N PRO A 79 12.34 -3.66 -1.38
CA PRO A 79 12.33 -2.24 -1.09
C PRO A 79 11.37 -1.45 -1.99
N VAL A 80 10.93 -0.28 -1.51
CA VAL A 80 10.12 0.67 -2.28
C VAL A 80 10.83 1.04 -3.58
N GLY A 81 10.06 1.14 -4.67
CA GLY A 81 10.55 1.38 -6.04
C GLY A 81 10.89 0.09 -6.82
N THR A 82 10.89 -1.07 -6.18
CA THR A 82 11.13 -2.35 -6.88
C THR A 82 10.01 -2.64 -7.87
N ARG A 83 10.38 -2.98 -9.11
CA ARG A 83 9.44 -3.41 -10.15
C ARG A 83 9.11 -4.89 -9.99
N LEU A 84 7.83 -5.21 -10.05
CA LEU A 84 7.29 -6.56 -9.95
C LEU A 84 6.39 -6.87 -11.13
N GLU A 85 6.47 -8.10 -11.61
CA GLU A 85 5.48 -8.72 -12.48
C GLU A 85 4.60 -9.61 -11.61
N LEU A 86 3.33 -9.26 -11.46
CA LEU A 86 2.34 -9.99 -10.70
C LEU A 86 1.45 -10.80 -11.64
N SER A 87 1.11 -12.02 -11.25
CA SER A 87 0.07 -12.84 -11.84
C SER A 87 -1.00 -13.10 -10.80
N VAL A 88 -2.24 -12.70 -11.10
CA VAL A 88 -3.39 -12.84 -10.21
C VAL A 88 -4.43 -13.70 -10.90
N ARG A 89 -4.84 -14.77 -10.22
CA ARG A 89 -6.01 -15.55 -10.63
C ARG A 89 -7.23 -15.01 -9.90
N LEU A 90 -8.18 -14.46 -10.65
CA LEU A 90 -9.43 -13.95 -10.10
C LEU A 90 -10.30 -15.12 -9.59
N PRO A 91 -11.12 -14.89 -8.54
CA PRO A 91 -12.05 -15.90 -8.05
C PRO A 91 -13.03 -16.38 -9.14
N PRO A 92 -13.54 -17.63 -9.07
CA PRO A 92 -14.49 -18.18 -10.04
C PRO A 92 -15.74 -17.32 -10.27
N GLU A 93 -16.27 -16.70 -9.21
CA GLU A 93 -17.40 -15.77 -9.26
C GLU A 93 -17.11 -14.48 -10.03
N MET A 94 -15.83 -14.14 -10.24
CA MET A 94 -15.36 -13.06 -11.09
C MET A 94 -14.88 -13.55 -12.47
N GLY A 95 -15.19 -14.81 -12.81
CA GLY A 95 -14.89 -15.43 -14.10
C GLY A 95 -13.62 -16.28 -14.14
N GLY A 96 -12.87 -16.39 -13.04
CA GLY A 96 -11.72 -17.29 -12.94
C GLY A 96 -10.51 -16.92 -13.82
N PHE A 97 -10.49 -15.69 -14.35
CA PHE A 97 -9.48 -15.25 -15.31
C PHE A 97 -8.12 -15.02 -14.65
N GLN A 98 -7.06 -15.19 -15.45
CA GLN A 98 -5.71 -14.80 -15.07
C GLN A 98 -5.43 -13.40 -15.61
N VAL A 99 -4.88 -12.54 -14.75
CA VAL A 99 -4.50 -11.16 -15.06
C VAL A 99 -3.02 -11.01 -14.73
N GLU A 100 -2.26 -10.49 -15.69
CA GLU A 100 -0.86 -10.15 -15.51
C GLU A 100 -0.78 -8.64 -15.25
N ILE A 101 -0.03 -8.23 -14.24
CA ILE A 101 0.06 -6.84 -13.78
C ILE A 101 1.51 -6.49 -13.60
N GLU A 102 1.93 -5.35 -14.15
CA GLU A 102 3.20 -4.75 -13.79
C GLU A 102 2.95 -3.72 -12.70
N GLY A 103 3.85 -3.65 -11.72
CA GLY A 103 3.73 -2.67 -10.65
C GLY A 103 5.05 -2.32 -9.99
N LEU A 104 5.00 -1.28 -9.17
CA LEU A 104 6.09 -0.83 -8.32
C LEU A 104 5.71 -0.97 -6.86
N VAL A 105 6.63 -1.44 -6.03
CA VAL A 105 6.46 -1.37 -4.57
C VAL A 105 6.37 0.09 -4.16
N ALA A 106 5.19 0.53 -3.72
CA ALA A 106 4.95 1.91 -3.32
C ALA A 106 5.14 2.12 -1.81
N ARG A 107 4.93 1.06 -1.02
CA ARG A 107 5.12 1.08 0.43
C ARG A 107 5.43 -0.31 0.97
N VAL A 108 6.17 -0.35 2.07
CA VAL A 108 6.40 -1.54 2.89
C VAL A 108 5.74 -1.33 4.24
N VAL A 109 5.11 -2.38 4.77
CA VAL A 109 4.52 -2.37 6.12
C VAL A 109 5.19 -3.44 6.96
N GLU A 110 5.72 -3.01 8.09
CA GLU A 110 6.23 -3.84 9.17
C GLU A 110 5.36 -3.59 10.39
N ASP A 111 4.79 -4.65 10.95
CA ASP A 111 3.90 -4.63 12.09
C ASP A 111 4.40 -5.62 13.15
N PRO A 112 4.18 -5.37 14.45
CA PRO A 112 4.47 -6.33 15.50
C PRO A 112 3.82 -7.71 15.31
N ASP A 113 2.64 -7.79 14.67
CA ASP A 113 2.08 -9.06 14.17
C ASP A 113 2.61 -9.33 12.75
N PRO A 114 3.50 -10.32 12.56
CA PRO A 114 4.09 -10.61 11.26
C PRO A 114 3.08 -10.96 10.16
N ARG A 115 1.84 -11.30 10.52
CA ARG A 115 0.75 -11.58 9.57
C ARG A 115 0.22 -10.33 8.87
N GLN A 116 0.47 -9.15 9.44
CA GLN A 116 0.11 -7.86 8.83
C GLN A 116 1.25 -7.27 8.00
N ASN A 117 2.45 -7.86 8.07
CA ASN A 117 3.57 -7.45 7.24
C ASN A 117 3.26 -7.64 5.77
N GLY A 118 3.79 -6.74 4.95
CA GLY A 118 3.63 -6.86 3.52
C GLY A 118 4.07 -5.64 2.75
N MET A 119 3.61 -5.58 1.50
CA MET A 119 3.92 -4.51 0.59
C MET A 119 2.67 -4.02 -0.13
N GLY A 120 2.58 -2.71 -0.30
CA GLY A 120 1.65 -2.09 -1.24
C GLY A 120 2.32 -1.98 -2.60
N VAL A 121 1.71 -2.57 -3.62
CA VAL A 121 2.17 -2.49 -5.02
C VAL A 121 1.22 -1.58 -5.78
N GLN A 122 1.76 -0.53 -6.38
CA GLN A 122 1.03 0.34 -7.30
C GLN A 122 1.08 -0.24 -8.70
N PHE A 123 -0.07 -0.30 -9.36
CA PHE A 123 -0.17 -0.79 -10.73
C PHE A 123 0.41 0.23 -11.71
N THR A 124 1.24 -0.24 -12.63
CA THR A 124 1.80 0.55 -13.74
C THR A 124 1.27 0.10 -15.10
N ALA A 125 0.95 -1.19 -15.24
CA ALA A 125 0.27 -1.72 -16.41
C ALA A 125 -0.56 -2.96 -16.03
N ILE A 126 -1.67 -3.19 -16.72
CA ILE A 126 -2.52 -4.38 -16.55
C ILE A 126 -2.71 -5.02 -17.91
N HIS A 127 -2.39 -6.30 -18.01
CA HIS A 127 -2.47 -7.09 -19.23
C HIS A 127 -3.45 -8.24 -19.04
N ALA A 128 -4.35 -8.39 -20.00
CA ALA A 128 -5.25 -9.54 -20.07
C ALA A 128 -4.79 -10.48 -21.17
N THR A 129 -4.45 -11.71 -20.81
CA THR A 129 -3.98 -12.74 -21.74
C THR A 129 -5.12 -13.54 -22.38
N ASP A 130 -6.33 -13.49 -21.81
CA ASP A 130 -7.52 -14.17 -22.35
C ASP A 130 -8.55 -13.16 -22.89
N ALA A 131 -8.94 -13.32 -24.15
CA ALA A 131 -10.00 -12.53 -24.77
C ALA A 131 -11.35 -12.65 -24.03
N LYS A 132 -11.62 -13.77 -23.34
CA LYS A 132 -12.79 -13.89 -22.45
C LYS A 132 -12.67 -12.97 -21.25
N ALA A 133 -11.47 -12.81 -20.69
CA ALA A 133 -11.22 -11.87 -19.59
C ALA A 133 -11.46 -10.43 -20.04
N VAL A 134 -10.96 -10.06 -21.22
CA VAL A 134 -11.21 -8.74 -21.83
C VAL A 134 -12.71 -8.50 -22.04
N ARG A 135 -13.43 -9.46 -22.66
CA ARG A 135 -14.87 -9.35 -22.88
C ARG A 135 -15.65 -9.24 -21.57
N ALA A 136 -15.28 -10.01 -20.55
CA ALA A 136 -15.92 -9.97 -19.24
C ALA A 136 -15.66 -8.62 -18.53
N LEU A 137 -14.43 -8.10 -18.60
CA LEU A 137 -14.08 -6.78 -18.08
C LEU A 137 -14.92 -5.69 -18.77
N VAL A 138 -14.95 -5.68 -20.10
CA VAL A 138 -15.73 -4.72 -20.90
C VAL A 138 -17.22 -4.77 -20.53
N ALA A 139 -17.81 -5.97 -20.45
CA ALA A 139 -19.21 -6.12 -20.05
C ALA A 139 -19.47 -5.58 -18.63
N ARG A 140 -18.50 -5.73 -17.72
CA ARG A 140 -18.61 -5.25 -16.33
C ARG A 140 -18.44 -3.74 -16.22
N ILE A 141 -17.54 -3.13 -17.00
CA ILE A 141 -17.38 -1.67 -17.10
C ILE A 141 -18.69 -1.04 -17.58
N PHE A 142 -19.27 -1.54 -18.68
CA PHE A 142 -20.54 -1.02 -19.17
C PHE A 142 -21.68 -1.13 -18.15
N ARG A 143 -21.73 -2.23 -17.39
CA ARG A 143 -22.73 -2.39 -16.31
C ARG A 143 -22.47 -1.45 -15.14
N PHE A 144 -21.22 -1.28 -14.75
CA PHE A 144 -20.82 -0.42 -13.65
C PHE A 144 -21.09 1.05 -13.95
N ASP A 145 -20.77 1.53 -15.16
CA ASP A 145 -21.05 2.91 -15.58
C ASP A 145 -22.54 3.23 -15.55
N VAL A 146 -23.38 2.29 -16.00
CA VAL A 146 -24.84 2.47 -15.97
C VAL A 146 -25.32 2.59 -14.51
N LEU A 147 -24.85 1.71 -13.62
CA LEU A 147 -25.21 1.76 -12.19
C LEU A 147 -24.73 3.05 -11.50
N ARG A 148 -23.51 3.49 -11.79
CA ARG A 148 -22.93 4.72 -11.19
C ARG A 148 -23.68 5.98 -11.63
N ARG A 149 -24.08 6.07 -12.90
CA ARG A 149 -24.91 7.18 -13.42
C ARG A 149 -26.34 7.17 -12.87
N SER A 150 -26.80 6.04 -12.37
CA SER A 150 -28.16 5.88 -11.82
C SER A 150 -28.26 6.31 -10.35
N GLN A 151 -27.14 6.57 -9.68
CA GLN A 151 -27.16 7.18 -8.35
C GLN A 151 -27.34 8.70 -8.53
N PRO A 152 -28.50 9.29 -8.17
CA PRO A 152 -28.59 10.74 -8.12
C PRO A 152 -27.55 11.20 -7.10
N ALA A 153 -26.67 12.11 -7.52
CA ALA A 153 -25.87 12.89 -6.60
C ALA A 153 -26.83 13.40 -5.53
N THR A 154 -26.64 12.95 -4.29
CA THR A 154 -27.39 13.47 -3.16
C THR A 154 -27.18 14.97 -3.20
N MET A 155 -28.23 15.68 -3.57
CA MET A 155 -28.22 17.13 -3.70
C MET A 155 -27.91 17.68 -2.32
N ASP A 156 -26.71 18.24 -2.16
CA ASP A 156 -26.42 19.21 -1.12
C ASP A 156 -27.31 20.43 -1.39
N GLU A 157 -28.54 20.39 -0.88
CA GLU A 157 -29.39 21.57 -0.71
C GLU A 157 -29.94 21.58 0.71
N GLU A 158 -29.21 22.26 1.59
CA GLU A 158 -29.86 23.33 2.35
C GLU A 158 -28.88 24.50 2.49
N PRO A 159 -29.03 25.58 1.71
CA PRO A 159 -28.35 26.82 2.00
C PRO A 159 -29.06 27.46 3.20
N THR A 160 -28.55 27.21 4.41
CA THR A 160 -28.99 27.96 5.59
C THR A 160 -28.69 29.45 5.37
N GLU A 161 -29.76 30.23 5.34
CA GLU A 161 -29.82 31.65 4.98
C GLU A 161 -28.79 32.56 5.69
N PRO A 162 -28.32 33.64 5.04
CA PRO A 162 -27.62 34.73 5.71
C PRO A 162 -28.61 35.78 6.23
N GLY A 163 -28.76 35.92 7.55
CA GLY A 163 -29.62 36.94 8.17
C GLY A 163 -29.14 37.38 9.55
N ALA A 164 -28.39 38.48 9.60
CA ALA A 164 -27.73 39.06 10.77
C ALA A 164 -28.67 39.43 11.96
N PRO A 165 -28.12 39.55 13.20
CA PRO A 165 -28.85 40.17 14.29
C PRO A 165 -28.92 41.69 14.11
N ARG A 166 -30.13 42.27 14.21
CA ARG A 166 -30.35 43.70 14.46
C ARG A 166 -31.34 43.88 15.61
N ARG A 167 -30.81 44.07 16.83
CA ARG A 167 -30.96 45.28 17.67
C ARG A 167 -30.43 45.01 19.07
#